data_AF-A0A2V9BQD6-F1
#
_entry.id   AF-A0A2V9BQD6-F1
#
_cell.length_a   1.000
_cell.length_b   1.000
_cell.length_c   1.000
_cell.angle_alpha   90.00
_cell.angle_beta   90.00
_cell.angle_gamma   90.00
#
_symmetry.space_group_name_H-M   'P 1'
#
loop_
_entity.id
_entity.type
_entity.pdbx_description
1 polymer ?
#
loop_
_entity_poly.entity_id
_entity_poly.type
_entity_poly.pdbx_seq_one_letter_code
_entity_poly.pdbx_strand_id
1 'polypeptide(L)'
;MLGRGAELNIFEAAAAGKVERVVALLAADPSLANGYAPDGFPLLGLAAFFGHLEVVNLLLRHGADVNAVSRNATGYTALTGAVAGGHAEIAAALLAAGANANHRYGPDYTPLHEAAASGKTKIVALLLAHRADPNAHTDDGQTPLTMAEAKGHANVAALLRQHGGSN
;
A
#
# COMPACT_ATOMS: atom_id res chain seq x y z
N MET A 1 -29.41 -4.36 31.93
CA MET A 1 -27.97 -4.07 31.76
C MET A 1 -27.66 -4.16 30.28
N LEU A 2 -27.59 -3.03 29.58
CA LEU A 2 -27.18 -2.98 28.18
C LEU A 2 -25.68 -3.26 28.13
N GLY A 3 -25.29 -4.43 27.62
CA GLY A 3 -23.89 -4.78 27.45
C GLY A 3 -23.21 -3.74 26.57
N ARG A 4 -22.09 -3.19 27.03
CA ARG A 4 -21.19 -2.34 26.23
C ARG A 4 -21.06 -2.98 24.85
N GLY A 5 -21.54 -2.31 23.80
CA GLY A 5 -21.17 -2.69 22.43
C GLY A 5 -19.66 -2.74 22.38
N ALA A 6 -19.09 -3.85 21.91
CA ALA A 6 -17.64 -4.05 21.93
C ALA A 6 -16.98 -2.84 21.24
N GLU A 7 -16.22 -2.06 21.99
CA GLU A 7 -15.53 -0.91 21.41
C GLU A 7 -14.46 -1.44 20.45
N LEU A 8 -14.45 -0.91 19.23
CA LEU A 8 -13.51 -1.35 18.19
C LEU A 8 -12.07 -1.25 18.71
N ASN A 9 -11.29 -2.30 18.47
CA ASN A 9 -9.84 -2.25 18.66
C ASN A 9 -9.19 -1.38 17.56
N ILE A 10 -7.88 -1.12 17.66
CA ILE A 10 -7.23 -0.17 16.76
C ILE A 10 -7.25 -0.63 15.29
N PHE A 11 -7.17 -1.94 15.04
CA PHE A 11 -7.19 -2.51 13.69
C PHE A 11 -8.58 -2.41 13.07
N GLU A 12 -9.63 -2.74 13.83
CA GLU A 12 -11.01 -2.59 13.40
C GLU A 12 -11.37 -1.12 13.15
N ALA A 13 -10.94 -0.23 14.04
CA ALA A 13 -11.15 1.21 13.89
C ALA A 13 -10.43 1.77 12.66
N ALA A 14 -9.18 1.35 12.42
CA ALA A 14 -8.42 1.78 11.25
C ALA A 14 -8.99 1.23 9.94
N ALA A 15 -9.39 -0.05 9.90
CA ALA A 15 -10.02 -0.66 8.74
C ALA A 15 -11.40 -0.06 8.41
N ALA A 16 -12.12 0.42 9.43
CA ALA A 16 -13.42 1.09 9.28
C ALA A 16 -13.34 2.63 9.15
N GLY A 17 -12.13 3.21 9.13
CA GLY A 17 -11.93 4.66 9.02
C GLY A 17 -12.44 5.48 10.20
N LYS A 18 -12.53 4.88 11.40
CA LYS A 18 -13.02 5.55 12.62
C LYS A 18 -11.92 6.39 13.25
N VAL A 19 -11.63 7.54 12.64
CA VAL A 19 -10.53 8.45 12.98
C VAL A 19 -10.48 8.77 14.48
N GLU A 20 -11.60 9.18 15.08
CA GLU A 20 -11.65 9.57 16.49
C GLU A 20 -11.29 8.41 17.42
N ARG A 21 -11.69 7.18 17.05
CA ARG A 21 -11.33 5.99 17.81
C ARG A 21 -9.84 5.67 17.66
N VAL A 22 -9.28 5.80 16.46
CA VAL A 22 -7.84 5.62 16.25
C VAL A 22 -7.05 6.65 17.06
N VAL A 23 -7.47 7.93 17.05
CA VAL A 23 -6.86 9.00 17.86
C VAL A 23 -6.90 8.65 19.35
N ALA A 24 -8.05 8.25 19.88
CA ALA A 24 -8.19 7.91 21.30
C ALA A 24 -7.27 6.73 21.69
N LEU A 25 -7.16 5.71 20.84
CA LEU A 25 -6.32 4.54 21.09
C LEU A 25 -4.82 4.88 21.00
N LEU A 26 -4.40 5.67 20.01
CA LEU A 26 -3.01 6.13 19.89
C LEU A 26 -2.59 7.10 21.00
N ALA A 27 -3.53 7.89 21.54
CA ALA A 27 -3.28 8.74 22.69
C ALA A 27 -3.05 7.91 23.97
N ALA A 28 -3.75 6.79 24.12
CA ALA A 28 -3.57 5.87 25.23
C ALA A 28 -2.28 5.04 25.11
N ASP A 29 -1.94 4.61 23.89
CA ASP A 29 -0.72 3.85 23.60
C ASP A 29 -0.20 4.18 22.18
N PRO A 30 0.79 5.09 22.06
CA PRO A 30 1.38 5.46 20.77
C PRO A 30 2.09 4.29 20.06
N SER A 31 2.51 3.25 20.80
CA SER A 31 3.23 2.11 20.21
C SER A 31 2.34 1.31 19.25
N LEU A 32 1.01 1.42 19.40
CA LEU A 32 0.03 0.77 18.52
C LEU A 32 0.17 1.20 17.05
N ALA A 33 0.76 2.36 16.75
CA ALA A 33 0.99 2.81 15.37
C ALA A 33 1.82 1.81 14.54
N ASN A 34 2.70 1.04 15.20
CA ASN A 34 3.54 -0.01 14.62
C ASN A 34 2.99 -1.42 14.89
N GLY A 35 1.74 -1.51 15.31
CA GLY A 35 1.05 -2.76 15.63
C GLY A 35 0.77 -3.59 14.38
N TYR A 36 0.59 -4.90 14.61
CA TYR A 36 0.22 -5.87 13.60
C TYR A 36 -1.10 -6.52 13.96
N ALA A 37 -2.00 -6.61 12.98
CA ALA A 37 -3.25 -7.35 13.13
C ALA A 37 -2.97 -8.86 13.31
N PRO A 38 -3.94 -9.64 13.81
CA PRO A 38 -3.76 -11.07 14.03
C PRO A 38 -3.33 -11.87 12.78
N ASP A 39 -3.70 -11.42 11.59
CA ASP A 39 -3.34 -11.98 10.29
C ASP A 39 -1.96 -11.50 9.77
N GLY A 40 -1.26 -10.72 10.56
CA GLY A 40 0.10 -10.26 10.29
C GLY A 40 0.19 -9.01 9.43
N PHE A 41 -0.91 -8.32 9.11
CA PHE A 41 -0.82 -7.03 8.41
C PHE A 41 -0.43 -5.89 9.34
N PRO A 42 0.49 -4.99 8.93
CA PRO A 42 0.76 -3.77 9.69
C PRO A 42 -0.49 -2.88 9.74
N LEU A 43 -0.70 -2.18 10.86
CA LEU A 43 -1.83 -1.26 11.03
C LEU A 43 -1.91 -0.21 9.90
N LEU A 44 -0.76 0.36 9.53
CA LEU A 44 -0.65 1.29 8.41
C LEU A 44 -1.09 0.66 7.08
N GLY A 45 -0.77 -0.62 6.87
CA GLY A 45 -1.15 -1.35 5.67
C GLY A 45 -2.65 -1.60 5.57
N LEU A 46 -3.33 -1.88 6.68
CA LEU A 46 -4.79 -2.01 6.71
C LEU A 46 -5.47 -0.68 6.35
N ALA A 47 -5.09 0.41 7.00
CA ALA A 47 -5.64 1.73 6.71
C ALA A 47 -5.42 2.12 5.23
N ALA A 48 -4.24 1.79 4.69
CA ALA A 48 -3.90 2.04 3.30
C ALA A 48 -4.72 1.19 2.32
N PHE A 49 -4.91 -0.10 2.60
CA PHE A 49 -5.70 -1.00 1.76
C PHE A 49 -7.18 -0.60 1.70
N PHE A 50 -7.75 -0.20 2.83
CA PHE A 50 -9.16 0.19 2.93
C PHE A 50 -9.44 1.65 2.52
N GLY A 51 -8.42 2.45 2.20
CA GLY A 51 -8.63 3.78 1.61
C GLY A 51 -8.78 4.92 2.62
N HIS A 52 -8.35 4.74 3.87
CA HIS A 52 -8.56 5.72 4.93
C HIS A 52 -7.37 6.69 5.06
N LEU A 53 -7.29 7.65 4.14
CA LEU A 53 -6.16 8.60 4.05
C LEU A 53 -5.89 9.36 5.36
N GLU A 54 -6.94 9.79 6.07
CA GLU A 54 -6.77 10.51 7.34
C GLU A 54 -6.13 9.62 8.41
N VAL A 55 -6.54 8.35 8.49
CA VAL A 55 -5.94 7.36 9.38
C VAL A 55 -4.48 7.09 8.99
N VAL A 56 -4.18 6.95 7.69
CA VAL A 56 -2.80 6.80 7.20
C VAL A 56 -1.92 7.96 7.63
N ASN A 57 -2.37 9.20 7.40
CA ASN A 57 -1.63 10.39 7.79
C ASN A 57 -1.43 10.50 9.31
N LEU A 58 -2.43 10.12 10.09
CA LEU A 58 -2.32 10.06 11.54
C LEU A 58 -1.26 9.05 11.97
N LEU A 59 -1.29 7.83 11.44
CA LEU A 59 -0.33 6.78 11.78
C LEU A 59 1.11 7.18 11.42
N LEU A 60 1.32 7.80 10.25
CA LEU A 60 2.64 8.33 9.86
C LEU A 60 3.15 9.41 10.84
N ARG A 61 2.28 10.32 11.29
CA ARG A 61 2.63 11.33 12.31
C ARG A 61 2.97 10.71 13.67
N HIS A 62 2.41 9.55 13.97
CA HIS A 62 2.72 8.77 15.17
C HIS A 62 3.92 7.80 14.97
N GLY A 63 4.69 7.96 13.90
CA GLY A 63 5.93 7.21 13.69
C GLY A 63 5.69 5.76 13.26
N ALA A 64 4.58 5.47 12.58
CA ALA A 64 4.41 4.20 11.90
C ALA A 64 5.53 3.99 10.87
N ASP A 65 6.17 2.83 10.89
CA ASP A 65 7.15 2.43 9.90
C ASP A 65 6.45 2.26 8.54
N VAL A 66 6.71 3.20 7.64
CA VAL A 66 6.15 3.25 6.29
C VAL A 66 6.50 2.00 5.46
N ASN A 67 7.62 1.34 5.79
CA ASN A 67 8.12 0.15 5.11
C ASN A 67 7.89 -1.14 5.93
N ALA A 68 7.07 -1.09 6.97
CA ALA A 68 6.68 -2.28 7.72
C ALA A 68 6.10 -3.34 6.77
N VAL A 69 6.70 -4.52 6.80
CA VAL A 69 6.32 -5.68 5.98
C VAL A 69 5.37 -6.57 6.77
N SER A 70 4.34 -7.10 6.12
CA SER A 70 3.44 -8.08 6.72
C SER A 70 4.20 -9.30 7.22
N ARG A 71 3.77 -9.84 8.36
CA ARG A 71 4.38 -11.03 9.00
C ARG A 71 3.84 -12.34 8.44
N ASN A 72 2.89 -12.27 7.53
CA ASN A 72 2.40 -13.41 6.77
C ASN A 72 3.27 -13.64 5.52
N ALA A 73 2.97 -14.70 4.77
CA ALA A 73 3.76 -15.07 3.61
C ALA A 73 3.63 -14.10 2.40
N THR A 74 2.78 -13.06 2.46
CA THR A 74 2.58 -12.16 1.31
C THR A 74 3.70 -11.14 1.19
N GLY A 75 4.30 -10.69 2.30
CA GLY A 75 5.33 -9.66 2.31
C GLY A 75 4.84 -8.26 1.90
N TYR A 76 3.58 -7.93 2.17
CA TYR A 76 2.97 -6.65 1.77
C TYR A 76 3.40 -5.51 2.68
N THR A 77 3.51 -4.30 2.11
CA THR A 77 3.70 -3.04 2.84
C THR A 77 2.44 -2.18 2.74
N ALA A 78 2.45 -1.01 3.39
CA ALA A 78 1.37 -0.05 3.20
C ALA A 78 1.22 0.42 1.76
N LEU A 79 2.34 0.59 1.05
CA LEU A 79 2.31 0.99 -0.36
C LEU A 79 1.66 -0.09 -1.24
N THR A 80 2.00 -1.37 -1.03
CA THR A 80 1.33 -2.45 -1.78
C THR A 80 -0.17 -2.50 -1.46
N GLY A 81 -0.56 -2.27 -0.19
CA GLY A 81 -1.97 -2.14 0.20
C GLY A 81 -2.71 -1.02 -0.53
N ALA A 82 -2.15 0.19 -0.54
CA ALA A 82 -2.71 1.34 -1.26
C ALA A 82 -2.82 1.07 -2.77
N VAL A 83 -1.80 0.46 -3.36
CA VAL A 83 -1.78 0.10 -4.77
C VAL A 83 -2.86 -0.95 -5.06
N ALA A 84 -2.96 -2.03 -4.28
CA ALA A 84 -3.98 -3.06 -4.44
C ALA A 84 -5.40 -2.47 -4.33
N GLY A 85 -5.65 -1.60 -3.36
CA GLY A 85 -6.92 -0.89 -3.17
C GLY A 85 -7.21 0.22 -4.20
N GLY A 86 -6.22 0.66 -4.99
CA GLY A 86 -6.40 1.70 -5.99
C GLY A 86 -6.36 3.15 -5.45
N HIS A 87 -5.86 3.35 -4.23
CA HIS A 87 -5.91 4.62 -3.51
C HIS A 87 -4.70 5.51 -3.85
N ALA A 88 -4.78 6.25 -4.95
CA ALA A 88 -3.66 7.05 -5.46
C ALA A 88 -3.18 8.13 -4.49
N GLU A 89 -4.09 8.78 -3.76
CA GLU A 89 -3.77 9.81 -2.76
C GLU A 89 -3.00 9.22 -1.59
N ILE A 90 -3.33 8.00 -1.17
CA ILE A 90 -2.62 7.27 -0.12
C ILE A 90 -1.25 6.82 -0.63
N ALA A 91 -1.17 6.28 -1.85
CA ALA A 91 0.11 5.92 -2.45
C ALA A 91 1.05 7.13 -2.51
N ALA A 92 0.55 8.31 -2.91
CA ALA A 92 1.32 9.55 -2.91
C ALA A 92 1.81 9.95 -1.51
N ALA A 93 0.94 9.88 -0.49
CA ALA A 93 1.32 10.19 0.89
C ALA A 93 2.40 9.24 1.43
N LEU A 94 2.27 7.93 1.17
CA LEU A 94 3.25 6.92 1.58
C LEU A 94 4.60 7.11 0.86
N LEU A 95 4.59 7.38 -0.44
CA LEU A 95 5.81 7.66 -1.21
C LEU A 95 6.50 8.95 -0.73
N ALA A 96 5.73 9.99 -0.41
CA ALA A 96 6.26 11.22 0.19
C ALA A 96 6.86 10.98 1.59
N ALA A 97 6.33 10.00 2.33
CA ALA A 97 6.86 9.57 3.62
C ALA A 97 8.05 8.58 3.52
N GLY A 98 8.53 8.26 2.30
CA GLY A 98 9.69 7.40 2.09
C GLY A 98 9.38 5.91 1.92
N ALA A 99 8.16 5.56 1.51
CA ALA A 99 7.85 4.19 1.11
C ALA A 99 8.74 3.73 -0.05
N ASN A 100 9.25 2.50 0.03
CA ASN A 100 10.06 1.90 -1.02
C ASN A 100 9.19 1.50 -2.22
N ALA A 101 9.26 2.30 -3.30
CA ALA A 101 8.55 2.03 -4.55
C ALA A 101 8.98 0.72 -5.25
N ASN A 102 10.16 0.19 -4.90
CA ASN A 102 10.75 -1.04 -5.44
C ASN A 102 10.69 -2.21 -4.45
N HIS A 103 9.87 -2.13 -3.39
CA HIS A 103 9.70 -3.24 -2.46
C HIS A 103 9.29 -4.50 -3.21
N ARG A 104 9.91 -5.63 -2.87
CA ARG A 104 9.66 -6.94 -3.49
C ARG A 104 8.84 -7.83 -2.57
N TYR A 105 7.85 -8.50 -3.13
CA TYR A 105 6.94 -9.36 -2.38
C TYR A 105 6.47 -10.55 -3.23
N GLY A 106 6.02 -11.63 -2.57
CA GLY A 106 5.59 -12.85 -3.27
C GLY A 106 6.66 -13.38 -4.25
N PRO A 107 6.27 -13.80 -5.47
CA PRO A 107 7.17 -14.21 -6.55
C PRO A 107 7.93 -13.04 -7.22
N ASP A 108 8.62 -12.23 -6.41
CA ASP A 108 9.39 -11.04 -6.83
C ASP A 108 8.59 -9.92 -7.52
N TYR A 109 7.32 -9.78 -7.14
CA TYR A 109 6.47 -8.67 -7.56
C TYR A 109 6.91 -7.35 -6.92
N THR A 110 6.66 -6.25 -7.62
CA THR A 110 6.82 -4.88 -7.10
C THR A 110 5.48 -4.14 -7.15
N PRO A 111 5.30 -3.03 -6.40
CA PRO A 111 4.11 -2.18 -6.53
C PRO A 111 3.79 -1.78 -7.98
N LEU A 112 4.82 -1.62 -8.82
CA LEU A 112 4.62 -1.23 -10.22
C LEU A 112 4.01 -2.36 -11.06
N HIS A 113 4.38 -3.63 -10.80
CA HIS A 113 3.73 -4.79 -11.43
C HIS A 113 2.22 -4.82 -11.13
N GLU A 114 1.85 -4.69 -9.86
CA GLU A 114 0.44 -4.69 -9.44
C GLU A 114 -0.35 -3.53 -10.05
N ALA A 115 0.21 -2.32 -9.99
CA ALA A 115 -0.41 -1.14 -10.58
C ALA A 115 -0.60 -1.30 -12.10
N ALA A 116 0.38 -1.92 -12.77
CA ALA A 116 0.38 -2.12 -14.20
C ALA A 116 -0.65 -3.19 -14.62
N ALA A 117 -0.64 -4.35 -13.96
CA ALA A 117 -1.59 -5.44 -14.17
C ALA A 117 -3.04 -5.05 -13.85
N SER A 118 -3.24 -4.07 -12.97
CA SER A 118 -4.56 -3.52 -12.61
C SER A 118 -4.99 -2.31 -13.46
N GLY A 119 -4.14 -1.79 -14.36
CA GLY A 119 -4.48 -0.62 -15.19
C GLY A 119 -4.52 0.72 -14.43
N LYS A 120 -3.91 0.81 -13.23
CA LYS A 120 -3.98 1.96 -12.32
C LYS A 120 -3.06 3.10 -12.77
N THR A 121 -3.39 3.73 -13.89
CA THR A 121 -2.53 4.72 -14.60
C THR A 121 -1.99 5.84 -13.69
N LYS A 122 -2.81 6.40 -12.80
CA LYS A 122 -2.37 7.45 -11.85
C LYS A 122 -1.33 6.94 -10.85
N ILE A 123 -1.50 5.72 -10.35
CA ILE A 123 -0.55 5.09 -9.42
C ILE A 123 0.75 4.71 -10.14
N VAL A 124 0.66 4.19 -11.38
CA VAL A 124 1.86 3.94 -12.22
C VAL A 124 2.68 5.21 -12.39
N ALA A 125 2.05 6.34 -12.72
CA ALA A 125 2.75 7.63 -12.84
C ALA A 125 3.43 8.05 -11.53
N LEU A 126 2.76 7.89 -10.39
CA LEU A 126 3.33 8.19 -9.07
C LEU A 126 4.55 7.30 -8.76
N LEU A 127 4.43 5.99 -8.96
CA LEU A 127 5.51 5.05 -8.71
C LEU A 127 6.75 5.37 -9.57
N LEU A 128 6.55 5.65 -10.86
CA LEU A 128 7.64 6.04 -11.78
C LEU A 128 8.29 7.37 -11.38
N ALA A 129 7.49 8.36 -10.96
CA ALA A 129 8.01 9.63 -10.44
C ALA A 129 8.87 9.43 -9.16
N HIS A 130 8.59 8.38 -8.39
CA HIS A 130 9.36 7.96 -7.22
C HIS A 130 10.38 6.84 -7.52
N ARG A 131 10.87 6.78 -8.77
CA ARG A 131 11.97 5.90 -9.21
C ARG A 131 11.68 4.41 -9.06
N ALA A 132 10.42 4.00 -9.20
CA ALA A 132 10.12 2.59 -9.45
C ALA A 132 10.81 2.13 -10.75
N ASP A 133 11.43 0.96 -10.73
CA ASP A 133 12.10 0.37 -11.88
C ASP A 133 11.06 -0.15 -12.89
N PRO A 134 10.92 0.47 -14.08
CA PRO A 134 9.97 0.03 -15.09
C PRO A 134 10.34 -1.31 -15.74
N ASN A 135 11.56 -1.81 -15.50
CA ASN A 135 12.09 -3.06 -16.01
C ASN A 135 12.35 -4.09 -14.90
N ALA A 136 11.74 -3.93 -13.73
CA ALA A 136 11.77 -4.97 -12.71
C ALA A 136 11.20 -6.27 -13.27
N HIS A 137 11.78 -7.41 -12.89
CA HIS A 137 11.29 -8.74 -13.32
C HIS A 137 10.78 -9.52 -12.11
N THR A 138 9.63 -10.17 -12.27
CA THR A 138 9.15 -11.23 -11.39
C THR A 138 9.97 -12.53 -11.59
N ASP A 139 9.75 -13.53 -10.74
CA ASP A 139 10.41 -14.84 -10.85
C ASP A 139 10.17 -15.55 -12.20
N ASP A 140 9.00 -15.33 -12.82
CA ASP A 140 8.64 -15.86 -14.13
C ASP A 140 9.04 -14.94 -15.30
N GLY A 141 9.81 -13.88 -15.02
CA GLY A 141 10.35 -12.97 -16.01
C GLY A 141 9.34 -11.97 -16.59
N GLN A 142 8.18 -11.77 -15.96
CA GLN A 142 7.25 -10.72 -16.35
C GLN A 142 7.82 -9.35 -15.96
N THR A 143 7.65 -8.35 -16.83
CA THR A 143 7.87 -6.94 -16.50
C THR A 143 6.52 -6.24 -16.26
N PRO A 144 6.50 -5.04 -15.65
CA PRO A 144 5.27 -4.27 -15.57
C PRO A 144 4.64 -4.02 -16.95
N LEU A 145 5.46 -3.87 -18.00
CA LEU A 145 4.98 -3.67 -19.36
C LEU A 145 4.29 -4.92 -19.90
N THR A 146 4.91 -6.11 -19.78
CA THR A 146 4.30 -7.35 -20.26
C THR A 146 2.96 -7.61 -19.57
N MET A 147 2.87 -7.33 -18.26
CA MET A 147 1.61 -7.48 -17.51
C MET A 147 0.53 -6.51 -17.98
N ALA A 148 0.87 -5.23 -18.20
CA ALA A 148 -0.08 -4.24 -18.71
C ALA A 148 -0.58 -4.60 -20.12
N GLU A 149 0.32 -5.04 -21.00
CA GLU A 149 -0.02 -5.46 -22.36
C GLU A 149 -0.90 -6.71 -22.37
N ALA A 150 -0.56 -7.73 -21.58
CA ALA A 150 -1.34 -8.96 -21.47
C ALA A 150 -2.77 -8.73 -20.95
N LYS A 151 -2.98 -7.67 -20.16
CA LYS A 151 -4.29 -7.27 -19.63
C LYS A 151 -5.00 -6.19 -20.46
N GLY A 152 -4.39 -5.71 -21.55
CA GLY A 152 -4.98 -4.70 -22.44
C GLY A 152 -4.97 -3.26 -21.91
N HIS A 153 -4.12 -2.95 -20.94
CA HIS A 153 -4.03 -1.62 -20.33
C HIS A 153 -3.15 -0.67 -21.15
N ALA A 154 -3.63 -0.27 -22.33
CA ALA A 154 -2.88 0.51 -23.32
C ALA A 154 -2.28 1.82 -22.77
N ASN A 155 -3.01 2.56 -21.94
CA ASN A 155 -2.50 3.80 -21.33
C ASN A 155 -1.33 3.56 -20.39
N VAL A 156 -1.39 2.48 -19.60
CA VAL A 156 -0.30 2.07 -18.72
C VAL A 156 0.90 1.63 -19.55
N ALA A 157 0.69 0.79 -20.57
CA ALA A 157 1.76 0.33 -21.44
C ALA A 157 2.48 1.50 -22.13
N ALA A 158 1.72 2.47 -22.65
CA ALA A 158 2.28 3.68 -23.24
C ALA A 158 3.12 4.49 -22.22
N LEU A 159 2.61 4.67 -21.00
CA LEU A 159 3.32 5.37 -19.93
C LEU A 159 4.61 4.64 -19.53
N LEU A 160 4.57 3.31 -19.37
CA LEU A 160 5.76 2.51 -19.05
C LEU A 160 6.84 2.65 -20.14
N ARG A 161 6.47 2.56 -21.43
CA ARG A 161 7.42 2.77 -22.54
C ARG A 161 8.04 4.16 -22.54
N GLN A 162 7.26 5.21 -22.23
CA GLN A 162 7.80 6.57 -22.10
C GLN A 162 8.85 6.68 -21.00
N HIS A 163 8.75 5.85 -19.97
CA HIS A 163 9.72 5.77 -18.88
C HIS A 163 10.79 4.68 -19.08
N GLY A 164 10.93 4.12 -20.28
CA GLY A 164 11.96 3.15 -20.62
C GLY A 164 11.62 1.70 -20.24
N GLY A 165 10.36 1.41 -19.95
CA GLY A 165 9.85 0.05 -19.79
C GLY A 165 9.93 -0.73 -21.11
N SER A 166 10.45 -1.94 -21.04
CA SER A 166 10.57 -2.88 -22.16
C SER A 166 10.16 -4.30 -21.72
N ASN A 167 10.01 -5.18 -22.70
CA ASN A 167 9.78 -6.61 -22.51
C ASN A 167 11.11 -7.37 -22.55
#